data_AF-A0A1Y2BE52-F1
#
_entry.id   AF-A0A1Y2BE52-F1
#
_cell.length_a   1.000
_cell.length_b   1.000
_cell.length_c   1.000
_cell.angle_alpha   90.00
_cell.angle_beta   90.00
_cell.angle_gamma   90.00
#
_symmetry.space_group_name_H-M   'P 1'
#
loop_
_entity.id
_entity.type
_entity.pdbx_description
1 polymer ?
#
loop_
_entity_poly.entity_id
_entity_poly.type
_entity_poly.pdbx_seq_one_letter_code
_entity_poly.pdbx_strand_id
1 'polypeptide(L)'
;MASVIGTLASIGMAIGPPLVYADQAYSIVKKRDSSGFSHDVCGVVLVANIIRIYFWLGNRFETPLLIQSLLLILAHLFLLSLCLHYAPSPNESHVQVGSRHKSWYRPYGLWQWEGYGSYLEFLAGLILFLAVLQVILGRWLWYIDSLGFIALTIESTLPIPQFISNFQRKSTYGLRASTLAGWFFGDSFKTIYFFLRHSPIQFKITAIMTVCWDTAVFAQRVMYGTEPPRGGSGEIGHMGDELESNRLALEPES
;
A
#
# COMPACT_ATOMS: atom_id res chain seq x y z
N MET A 1 5.93 -11.49 -33.63
CA MET A 1 6.30 -11.93 -32.26
C MET A 1 6.55 -10.74 -31.32
N ALA A 2 7.39 -9.76 -31.71
CA ALA A 2 7.64 -8.55 -30.91
C ALA A 2 6.38 -7.70 -30.58
N SER A 3 5.42 -7.60 -31.51
CA SER A 3 4.16 -6.88 -31.27
C SER A 3 3.28 -7.55 -30.21
N VAL A 4 3.17 -8.88 -30.24
CA VAL A 4 2.40 -9.67 -29.27
C VAL A 4 2.99 -9.53 -27.87
N ILE A 5 4.32 -9.62 -27.74
CA ILE A 5 5.03 -9.46 -26.47
C ILE A 5 4.79 -8.04 -25.91
N GLY A 6 4.86 -7.01 -26.75
CA GLY A 6 4.59 -5.62 -26.33
C GLY A 6 3.14 -5.38 -25.89
N THR A 7 2.17 -6.03 -26.54
CA THR A 7 0.76 -5.95 -26.13
C THR A 7 0.52 -6.67 -24.81
N LEU A 8 1.06 -7.87 -24.63
CA LEU A 8 0.97 -8.62 -23.37
C LEU A 8 1.62 -7.86 -22.21
N ALA A 9 2.79 -7.26 -22.45
CA ALA A 9 3.47 -6.38 -21.50
C ALA A 9 2.56 -5.23 -21.04
N SER A 10 1.92 -4.55 -22.01
CA SER A 10 1.02 -3.42 -21.76
C SER A 10 -0.20 -3.83 -20.94
N ILE A 11 -0.81 -4.96 -21.28
CA ILE A 11 -1.94 -5.53 -20.53
C ILE A 11 -1.51 -5.89 -19.10
N GLY A 12 -0.37 -6.55 -18.95
CA GLY A 12 0.19 -6.94 -17.65
C GLY A 12 0.42 -5.75 -16.73
N MET A 13 0.97 -4.64 -17.23
CA MET A 13 1.15 -3.42 -16.44
C MET A 13 -0.18 -2.77 -16.06
N ALA A 14 -1.13 -2.71 -16.99
CA ALA A 14 -2.43 -2.08 -16.74
C ALA A 14 -3.25 -2.84 -15.68
N ILE A 15 -3.24 -4.17 -15.75
CA ILE A 15 -4.15 -5.04 -14.99
C ILE A 15 -3.49 -5.63 -13.74
N GLY A 16 -2.17 -5.87 -13.77
CA GLY A 16 -1.43 -6.54 -12.70
C GLY A 16 -1.63 -5.89 -11.32
N PRO A 17 -1.33 -4.59 -11.14
CA PRO A 17 -1.50 -3.94 -9.84
C PRO A 17 -2.96 -3.96 -9.35
N PRO A 18 -3.99 -3.57 -10.13
CA PRO A 18 -5.39 -3.71 -9.72
C PRO A 18 -5.79 -5.12 -9.28
N LEU A 19 -5.31 -6.17 -9.95
CA LEU A 19 -5.64 -7.56 -9.59
C LEU A 19 -5.13 -7.95 -8.20
N VAL A 20 -3.95 -7.47 -7.80
CA VAL A 20 -3.41 -7.71 -6.46
C VAL A 20 -4.35 -7.13 -5.39
N TYR A 21 -4.91 -5.95 -5.65
CA TYR A 21 -5.88 -5.34 -4.73
C TYR A 21 -7.27 -5.99 -4.78
N ALA A 22 -7.66 -6.55 -5.94
CA ALA A 22 -8.87 -7.37 -6.05
C ALA A 22 -8.76 -8.67 -5.24
N ASP A 23 -7.60 -9.33 -5.25
CA ASP A 23 -7.33 -10.49 -4.40
C ASP A 23 -7.39 -10.13 -2.90
N GLN A 24 -6.85 -8.97 -2.52
CA GLN A 24 -7.01 -8.44 -1.17
C GLN A 24 -8.47 -8.19 -0.79
N ALA A 25 -9.25 -7.55 -1.67
CA ALA A 25 -10.68 -7.35 -1.48
C ALA A 25 -11.40 -8.68 -1.26
N TYR A 26 -11.09 -9.69 -2.07
CA TYR A 26 -11.65 -11.03 -1.91
C TYR A 26 -11.28 -11.66 -0.56
N SER A 27 -10.02 -11.55 -0.13
CA SER A 27 -9.55 -12.03 1.17
C SER A 27 -10.31 -11.37 2.34
N ILE A 28 -10.54 -10.06 2.30
CA ILE A 28 -11.30 -9.32 3.32
C ILE A 28 -12.76 -9.81 3.36
N VAL A 29 -13.42 -9.91 2.20
CA VAL A 29 -14.82 -10.38 2.13
C VAL A 29 -14.94 -11.81 2.65
N LYS A 30 -14.00 -12.68 2.30
CA LYS A 30 -13.99 -14.08 2.75
C LYS A 30 -13.80 -14.20 4.26
N LYS A 31 -12.93 -13.37 4.84
CA LYS A 31 -12.64 -13.38 6.29
C LYS A 31 -13.62 -12.56 7.12
N ARG A 32 -14.39 -11.66 6.48
CA ARG A 32 -15.25 -10.67 7.13
C ARG A 32 -14.48 -9.78 8.11
N ASP A 33 -13.21 -9.52 7.82
CA ASP A 33 -12.30 -8.76 8.67
C ASP A 33 -11.33 -7.95 7.83
N SER A 34 -11.25 -6.64 8.09
CA SER A 34 -10.34 -5.69 7.44
C SER A 34 -9.12 -5.30 8.28
N SER A 35 -8.99 -5.82 9.51
CA SER A 35 -7.92 -5.45 10.47
C SER A 35 -6.49 -5.58 9.91
N GLY A 36 -6.29 -6.52 8.96
CA GLY A 36 -5.01 -6.78 8.31
C GLY A 36 -4.64 -5.84 7.16
N PHE A 37 -5.53 -4.94 6.74
CA PHE A 37 -5.29 -4.00 5.63
C PHE A 37 -5.50 -2.56 6.06
N SER A 38 -4.52 -1.69 5.79
CA SER A 38 -4.64 -0.27 6.14
C SER A 38 -5.45 0.50 5.10
N HIS A 39 -6.55 1.10 5.54
CA HIS A 39 -7.32 2.06 4.77
C HIS A 39 -6.52 3.28 4.29
N ASP A 40 -5.35 3.57 4.88
CA ASP A 40 -4.45 4.64 4.43
C ASP A 40 -3.85 4.35 3.07
N VAL A 41 -3.57 3.08 2.78
CA VAL A 41 -3.06 2.64 1.48
C VAL A 41 -4.07 3.01 0.40
N CYS A 42 -5.37 2.84 0.65
CA CYS A 42 -6.42 3.31 -0.26
C CYS A 42 -6.29 4.80 -0.53
N GLY A 43 -6.10 5.64 0.50
CA GLY A 43 -5.97 7.08 0.31
C GLY A 43 -4.76 7.49 -0.52
N VAL A 44 -3.60 6.96 -0.17
CA VAL A 44 -2.35 7.22 -0.89
C VAL A 44 -2.48 6.84 -2.36
N VAL A 45 -3.02 5.66 -2.66
CA VAL A 45 -3.17 5.19 -4.04
C VAL A 45 -4.24 5.98 -4.79
N LEU A 46 -5.37 6.32 -4.17
CA LEU A 46 -6.42 7.14 -4.78
C LEU A 46 -5.90 8.53 -5.16
N VAL A 47 -5.25 9.22 -4.21
CA VAL A 47 -4.68 10.55 -4.44
C VAL A 47 -3.63 10.51 -5.54
N ALA A 48 -2.67 9.58 -5.49
CA ALA A 48 -1.64 9.44 -6.51
C ALA A 48 -2.24 9.26 -7.91
N ASN A 49 -3.22 8.37 -8.06
CA ASN A 49 -3.80 8.05 -9.36
C ASN A 49 -4.70 9.17 -9.91
N ILE A 50 -5.38 9.93 -9.05
CA ILE A 50 -6.13 11.12 -9.47
C ILE A 50 -5.16 12.18 -10.02
N ILE A 51 -4.08 12.50 -9.29
CA ILE A 51 -3.06 13.46 -9.76
C ILE A 51 -2.43 12.96 -11.08
N ARG A 52 -2.19 11.65 -11.20
CA ARG A 52 -1.63 11.03 -12.42
C ARG A 52 -2.54 11.19 -13.64
N ILE A 53 -3.88 11.19 -13.47
CA ILE A 53 -4.82 11.48 -14.56
C ILE A 53 -4.68 12.94 -15.01
N TYR A 54 -4.55 13.90 -14.09
CA TYR A 54 -4.31 15.29 -14.45
C TYR A 54 -2.95 15.50 -15.14
N PHE A 55 -1.92 14.79 -14.68
CA PHE A 55 -0.64 14.75 -15.39
C PHE A 55 -0.81 14.28 -16.83
N TRP A 56 -1.60 13.22 -17.07
CA TRP A 56 -1.88 12.72 -18.42
C TRP A 56 -2.58 13.74 -19.32
N LEU A 57 -3.48 14.57 -18.76
CA LEU A 57 -4.16 15.60 -19.53
C LEU A 57 -3.19 16.64 -20.10
N GLY A 58 -2.13 16.98 -19.36
CA GLY A 58 -1.08 17.91 -19.81
C GLY A 58 0.03 17.25 -20.62
N ASN A 59 0.45 16.04 -20.26
CA ASN A 59 1.48 15.27 -20.96
C ASN A 59 1.02 13.83 -21.18
N ARG A 60 0.62 13.53 -22.42
CA ARG A 60 0.05 12.24 -22.82
C ARG A 60 1.12 11.14 -22.79
N PHE A 61 1.23 10.47 -21.65
CA PHE A 61 1.96 9.20 -21.55
C PHE A 61 1.10 8.03 -22.04
N GLU A 62 1.66 6.83 -22.03
CA GLU A 62 1.04 5.67 -22.64
C GLU A 62 -0.32 5.27 -22.04
N THR A 63 -1.25 4.92 -22.92
CA THR A 63 -2.62 4.50 -22.57
C THR A 63 -2.70 3.37 -21.54
N PRO A 64 -1.85 2.33 -21.55
CA PRO A 64 -1.91 1.26 -20.54
C PRO A 64 -1.75 1.78 -19.10
N LEU A 65 -0.92 2.81 -18.88
CA LEU A 65 -0.72 3.43 -17.57
C LEU A 65 -1.92 4.29 -17.15
N LEU A 66 -2.61 4.91 -18.11
CA LEU A 66 -3.87 5.61 -17.84
C LEU A 66 -4.94 4.60 -17.41
N ILE A 67 -5.06 3.50 -18.15
CA ILE A 67 -5.97 2.39 -17.82
C ILE A 67 -5.62 1.84 -16.43
N GLN A 68 -4.34 1.63 -16.13
CA GLN A 68 -3.87 1.24 -14.79
C GLN A 68 -4.39 2.20 -13.72
N SER A 69 -4.32 3.52 -13.98
CA SER A 69 -4.77 4.53 -13.02
C SER A 69 -6.26 4.45 -12.74
N LEU A 70 -7.06 4.32 -13.80
CA LEU A 70 -8.51 4.21 -13.68
C LEU A 70 -8.90 2.93 -12.93
N LEU A 71 -8.30 1.79 -13.27
CA LEU A 71 -8.53 0.52 -12.60
C LEU A 71 -8.11 0.56 -11.13
N LEU A 72 -6.97 1.20 -10.81
CA LEU A 72 -6.53 1.37 -9.44
C LEU A 72 -7.49 2.25 -8.63
N ILE A 73 -8.01 3.33 -9.21
CA ILE A 73 -9.03 4.17 -8.53
C ILE A 73 -10.27 3.33 -8.21
N LEU A 74 -10.80 2.60 -9.20
CA LEU A 74 -11.99 1.76 -8.99
C LEU A 74 -11.74 0.68 -7.93
N ALA A 75 -10.61 -0.02 -8.01
CA ALA A 75 -10.24 -1.06 -7.06
C ALA A 75 -10.10 -0.52 -5.64
N HIS A 76 -9.50 0.67 -5.46
CA HIS A 76 -9.28 1.24 -4.12
C HIS A 76 -10.52 1.91 -3.53
N LEU A 77 -11.42 2.46 -4.35
CA LEU A 77 -12.74 2.89 -3.89
C LEU A 77 -13.53 1.70 -3.35
N PHE A 78 -13.54 0.59 -4.10
CA PHE A 78 -14.18 -0.64 -3.66
C PHE A 78 -13.52 -1.20 -2.39
N LEU A 79 -12.20 -1.33 -2.38
CA LEU A 79 -11.47 -1.83 -1.22
C LEU A 79 -11.66 -0.96 0.02
N LEU A 80 -11.69 0.38 -0.14
CA LEU A 80 -11.98 1.30 0.95
C LEU A 80 -13.38 1.07 1.52
N SER A 81 -14.39 0.92 0.65
CA SER A 81 -15.76 0.62 1.09
C SER A 81 -15.84 -0.69 1.89
N LEU A 82 -15.11 -1.73 1.47
CA LEU A 82 -15.04 -2.99 2.20
C LEU A 82 -14.30 -2.85 3.53
N CYS A 83 -13.21 -2.08 3.56
CA CYS A 83 -12.43 -1.86 4.78
C CYS A 83 -13.27 -1.17 5.86
N LEU A 84 -14.09 -0.19 5.47
CA LEU A 84 -15.00 0.51 6.38
C LEU A 84 -16.19 -0.38 6.78
N HIS A 85 -16.69 -1.21 5.86
CA HIS A 85 -17.83 -2.09 6.15
C HIS A 85 -17.47 -3.25 7.10
N TYR A 86 -16.28 -3.82 6.95
CA TYR A 86 -15.75 -4.90 7.79
C TYR A 86 -14.78 -4.40 8.87
N ALA A 87 -14.82 -3.11 9.19
CA ALA A 87 -14.04 -2.56 10.28
C ALA A 87 -14.50 -3.18 11.62
N PRO A 88 -13.57 -3.53 12.53
CA PRO A 88 -13.94 -4.11 13.82
C PRO A 88 -14.85 -3.17 14.60
N SER A 89 -15.93 -3.72 15.19
CA SER A 89 -16.88 -2.93 15.97
C SER A 89 -16.19 -2.37 17.23
N PRO A 90 -16.45 -1.10 17.61
CA PRO A 90 -15.87 -0.52 18.83
C PRO A 90 -16.21 -1.31 20.10
N ASN A 91 -17.27 -2.13 20.12
CA ASN A 91 -17.66 -2.89 21.30
C ASN A 91 -16.83 -4.15 21.58
N GLU A 92 -16.07 -4.67 20.60
CA GLU A 92 -15.13 -5.79 20.84
C GLU A 92 -13.77 -5.31 21.39
N SER A 93 -13.55 -4.00 21.41
CA SER A 93 -12.28 -3.40 21.86
C SER A 93 -12.12 -3.31 23.39
N HIS A 94 -13.13 -3.71 24.17
CA HIS A 94 -13.04 -3.74 25.64
C HIS A 94 -12.22 -4.91 26.19
N VAL A 95 -11.86 -5.91 25.38
CA VAL A 95 -11.02 -7.07 25.81
C VAL A 95 -9.54 -6.91 25.41
N GLN A 96 -9.15 -5.88 24.65
CA GLN A 96 -7.74 -5.61 24.31
C GLN A 96 -7.19 -4.40 25.06
N VAL A 97 -7.26 -4.44 26.39
CA VAL A 97 -6.47 -3.58 27.28
C VAL A 97 -5.02 -4.07 27.21
N GLY A 98 -4.20 -3.52 26.31
CA GLY A 98 -2.77 -3.83 26.30
C GLY A 98 -1.93 -3.18 25.20
N SER A 99 -2.50 -3.00 24.01
CA SER A 99 -1.68 -2.56 22.84
C SER A 99 -2.28 -1.37 22.13
N ARG A 100 -2.47 -0.25 22.86
CA ARG A 100 -2.57 1.06 22.22
C ARG A 100 -1.17 1.39 21.69
N HIS A 101 -0.84 0.86 20.51
CA HIS A 101 0.25 1.34 19.67
C HIS A 101 0.16 2.87 19.71
N LYS A 102 1.25 3.56 20.11
CA LYS A 102 1.34 5.02 20.13
C LYS A 102 0.80 5.55 18.80
N SER A 103 -0.44 6.02 18.80
CA SER A 103 -1.07 6.62 17.63
C SER A 103 -0.25 7.87 17.37
N TRP A 104 0.52 7.86 16.28
CA TRP A 104 1.22 9.04 15.83
C TRP A 104 0.15 10.12 15.68
N TYR A 105 0.26 11.21 16.43
CA TYR A 105 -0.72 12.29 16.40
C TYR A 105 -0.77 12.82 14.97
N ARG A 106 -1.81 12.44 14.23
CA ARG A 106 -1.91 12.76 12.81
C ARG A 106 -2.40 14.20 12.72
N PRO A 107 -1.60 15.14 12.17
CA PRO A 107 -2.07 16.50 12.03
C PRO A 107 -3.37 16.50 11.23
N TYR A 108 -4.41 17.11 11.81
CA TYR A 108 -5.77 17.24 11.26
C TYR A 108 -6.61 15.97 11.09
N GLY A 109 -6.19 14.80 11.61
CA GLY A 109 -6.99 13.57 11.51
C GLY A 109 -7.30 13.15 10.07
N LEU A 110 -6.43 13.51 9.12
CA LEU A 110 -6.64 13.26 7.69
C LEU A 110 -6.82 11.75 7.44
N TRP A 111 -7.84 11.41 6.64
CA TRP A 111 -8.14 10.04 6.21
C TRP A 111 -8.58 9.07 7.33
N GLN A 112 -9.02 9.60 8.49
CA GLN A 112 -9.52 8.81 9.63
C GLN A 112 -11.04 9.01 9.86
N TRP A 113 -11.79 9.22 8.79
CA TRP A 113 -13.23 9.48 8.87
C TRP A 113 -14.04 8.19 9.05
N GLU A 114 -15.17 8.27 9.75
CA GLU A 114 -16.02 7.10 9.99
C GLU A 114 -16.85 6.72 8.75
N GLY A 115 -17.32 7.71 7.99
CA GLY A 115 -18.21 7.50 6.86
C GLY A 115 -17.49 7.47 5.52
N TYR A 116 -17.82 6.49 4.67
CA TYR A 116 -17.36 6.42 3.28
C TYR A 116 -17.65 7.71 2.48
N GLY A 117 -18.76 8.39 2.79
CA GLY A 117 -19.14 9.67 2.18
C GLY A 117 -18.07 10.76 2.33
N SER A 118 -17.49 10.94 3.52
CA SER A 118 -16.46 11.95 3.76
C SER A 118 -15.19 11.72 2.94
N TYR A 119 -14.84 10.45 2.69
CA TYR A 119 -13.75 10.11 1.77
C TYR A 119 -14.07 10.54 0.34
N LEU A 120 -15.28 10.27 -0.15
CA LEU A 120 -15.71 10.67 -1.48
C LEU A 120 -15.77 12.19 -1.63
N GLU A 121 -16.25 12.92 -0.62
CA GLU A 121 -16.28 14.38 -0.59
C GLU A 121 -14.87 14.96 -0.70
N PHE A 122 -13.91 14.43 0.07
CA PHE A 122 -12.51 14.83 -0.04
C PHE A 122 -11.94 14.57 -1.44
N LEU A 123 -12.19 13.40 -2.02
CA LEU A 123 -11.71 13.06 -3.36
C LEU A 123 -12.35 13.93 -4.44
N ALA A 124 -13.66 14.23 -4.32
CA ALA A 124 -14.35 15.15 -5.21
C ALA A 124 -13.78 16.58 -5.09
N GLY A 125 -13.51 17.04 -3.86
CA GLY A 125 -12.84 18.31 -3.60
C GLY A 125 -11.44 18.37 -4.22
N LEU A 126 -10.65 17.29 -4.09
CA LEU A 126 -9.33 17.17 -4.73
C LEU A 126 -9.45 17.24 -6.27
N ILE A 127 -10.39 16.49 -6.86
CA ILE A 127 -10.64 16.52 -8.30
C ILE A 127 -11.00 17.93 -8.76
N LEU A 128 -11.91 18.61 -8.04
CA LEU A 128 -12.32 19.98 -8.38
C LEU A 128 -11.15 20.97 -8.24
N PHE A 129 -10.38 20.86 -7.16
CA PHE A 129 -9.20 21.69 -6.95
C PHE A 129 -8.17 21.52 -8.07
N LEU A 130 -7.84 20.28 -8.43
CA LEU A 130 -6.94 19.97 -9.54
C LEU A 130 -7.52 20.44 -10.88
N ALA A 131 -8.83 20.39 -11.09
CA ALA A 131 -9.47 20.92 -12.30
C ALA A 131 -9.27 22.44 -12.41
N VAL A 132 -9.49 23.18 -11.31
CA VAL A 132 -9.27 24.63 -11.27
C VAL A 132 -7.80 24.95 -11.54
N LEU A 133 -6.87 24.26 -10.88
CA LEU A 133 -5.44 24.43 -11.14
C LEU A 133 -5.08 24.07 -12.59
N GLN A 134 -5.67 23.03 -13.17
CA GLN A 134 -5.44 22.63 -14.56
C GLN A 134 -5.87 23.72 -15.54
N VAL A 135 -7.01 24.38 -15.30
CA VAL A 135 -7.47 25.48 -16.15
C VAL A 135 -6.55 26.69 -16.05
N ILE A 136 -6.08 27.03 -14.85
CA ILE A 136 -5.25 28.22 -14.60
C ILE A 136 -3.79 27.99 -15.03
N LEU A 137 -3.22 26.83 -14.66
CA LEU A 137 -1.80 26.54 -14.75
C LEU A 137 -1.44 25.51 -15.82
N GLY A 138 -2.41 24.83 -16.44
CA GLY A 138 -2.16 23.70 -17.36
C GLY A 138 -1.37 24.03 -18.63
N ARG A 139 -1.18 25.32 -18.94
CA ARG A 139 -0.32 25.77 -20.05
C ARG A 139 1.18 25.77 -19.69
N TRP A 140 1.51 25.69 -18.40
CA TRP A 140 2.88 25.77 -17.91
C TRP A 140 3.47 24.38 -17.70
N LEU A 141 4.58 24.09 -18.38
CA LEU A 141 5.23 22.78 -18.32
C LEU A 141 5.68 22.41 -16.90
N TRP A 142 6.21 23.36 -16.13
CA TRP A 142 6.65 23.10 -14.76
C TRP A 142 5.51 22.59 -13.86
N TYR A 143 4.27 23.04 -14.10
CA TYR A 143 3.10 22.57 -13.36
C TYR A 143 2.76 21.13 -13.75
N ILE A 144 2.72 20.83 -15.06
CA ILE A 144 2.47 19.48 -15.56
C ILE A 144 3.55 18.51 -15.07
N ASP A 145 4.82 18.90 -15.15
CA ASP A 145 5.94 18.08 -14.68
C ASP A 145 5.86 17.83 -13.17
N SER A 146 5.46 18.85 -12.39
CA SER A 146 5.25 18.72 -10.95
C SER A 146 4.14 17.73 -10.61
N LEU A 147 3.01 17.75 -11.34
CA LEU A 147 1.95 16.74 -11.17
C LEU A 147 2.48 15.33 -11.39
N GLY A 148 3.28 15.14 -12.46
CA GLY A 148 3.90 13.85 -12.76
C GLY A 148 4.83 13.37 -11.65
N PHE A 149 5.72 14.24 -11.17
CA PHE A 149 6.61 13.90 -10.05
C PHE A 149 5.83 13.61 -8.78
N ILE A 150 4.88 14.46 -8.38
CA ILE A 150 4.09 14.26 -7.15
C ILE A 150 3.34 12.93 -7.21
N ALA A 151 2.59 12.67 -8.29
CA ALA A 151 1.80 11.46 -8.42
C ALA A 151 2.66 10.19 -8.32
N LEU A 152 3.73 10.15 -9.11
CA LEU A 152 4.57 8.97 -9.22
C LEU A 152 5.47 8.79 -8.01
N THR A 153 5.94 9.87 -7.37
CA THR A 153 6.67 9.80 -6.10
C THR A 153 5.77 9.22 -5.02
N ILE A 154 4.54 9.71 -4.85
CA ILE A 154 3.59 9.14 -3.88
C ILE A 154 3.42 7.63 -4.12
N GLU A 155 3.21 7.20 -5.35
CA GLU A 155 3.06 5.77 -5.69
C GLU A 155 4.32 4.95 -5.36
N SER A 156 5.50 5.47 -5.68
CA SER A 156 6.78 4.78 -5.38
C SER A 156 7.16 4.76 -3.90
N THR A 157 6.46 5.49 -3.02
CA THR A 157 6.66 5.42 -1.56
C THR A 157 5.87 4.30 -0.87
N LEU A 158 5.02 3.57 -1.59
CA LEU A 158 4.24 2.46 -1.02
C LEU A 158 5.05 1.38 -0.29
N PRO A 159 6.31 1.05 -0.67
CA PRO A 159 7.10 0.08 0.08
C PRO A 159 7.70 0.61 1.40
N ILE A 160 7.72 1.93 1.62
CA ILE A 160 8.38 2.55 2.77
C ILE A 160 7.79 2.08 4.12
N PRO A 161 6.46 2.03 4.31
CA PRO A 161 5.89 1.51 5.56
C PRO A 161 6.36 0.08 5.87
N GLN A 162 6.45 -0.78 4.85
CA GLN A 162 6.96 -2.14 5.01
C GLN A 162 8.44 -2.13 5.42
N PHE A 163 9.26 -1.30 4.76
CA PHE A 163 10.66 -1.13 5.09
C PHE A 163 10.87 -0.68 6.55
N ILE A 164 10.10 0.32 7.00
CA ILE A 164 10.16 0.81 8.37
C ILE A 164 9.73 -0.26 9.37
N SER A 165 8.62 -0.96 9.10
CA SER A 165 8.10 -2.03 9.97
C SER A 165 9.13 -3.15 10.13
N ASN A 166 9.75 -3.61 9.04
CA ASN A 166 10.82 -4.60 9.06
C ASN A 166 12.02 -4.11 9.88
N PHE A 167 12.42 -2.84 9.70
CA PHE A 167 13.54 -2.25 10.43
C PHE A 167 13.28 -2.14 11.93
N GLN A 168 12.06 -1.79 12.34
CA GLN A 168 11.66 -1.69 13.74
C GLN A 168 11.54 -3.06 14.40
N ARG A 169 10.92 -4.03 13.72
CA ARG A 169 10.68 -5.38 14.24
C ARG A 169 11.91 -6.28 14.18
N LYS A 170 12.93 -5.90 13.40
CA LYS A 170 14.10 -6.73 13.07
C LYS A 170 13.68 -8.14 12.61
N SER A 171 12.59 -8.21 11.87
CA SER A 171 11.97 -9.43 11.38
C SER A 171 11.09 -9.09 10.18
N THR A 172 11.04 -10.01 9.21
CA THR A 172 10.09 -9.94 8.09
C THR A 172 8.94 -10.95 8.22
N TYR A 173 8.62 -11.33 9.46
CA TYR A 173 7.51 -12.23 9.77
C TYR A 173 6.19 -11.74 9.14
N GLY A 174 5.47 -12.65 8.48
CA GLY A 174 4.23 -12.36 7.77
C GLY A 174 4.41 -11.87 6.32
N LEU A 175 5.59 -11.42 5.91
CA LEU A 175 5.87 -11.07 4.51
C LEU A 175 6.10 -12.34 3.69
N ARG A 176 5.29 -12.57 2.65
CA ARG A 176 5.44 -13.73 1.75
C ARG A 176 6.56 -13.47 0.74
N ALA A 177 7.44 -14.46 0.54
CA ALA A 177 8.54 -14.35 -0.43
C ALA A 177 8.04 -14.15 -1.87
N SER A 178 6.92 -14.79 -2.24
CA SER A 178 6.29 -14.61 -3.55
C SER A 178 5.79 -13.18 -3.78
N THR A 179 5.27 -12.51 -2.75
CA THR A 179 4.83 -11.12 -2.83
C THR A 179 6.01 -10.19 -3.08
N LEU A 180 7.09 -10.36 -2.32
CA LEU A 180 8.32 -9.58 -2.50
C LEU A 180 8.95 -9.78 -3.88
N ALA A 181 9.02 -11.03 -4.35
CA ALA A 181 9.47 -11.32 -5.70
C ALA A 181 8.58 -10.65 -6.75
N GLY A 182 7.25 -10.73 -6.57
CA GLY A 182 6.29 -10.09 -7.47
C GLY A 182 6.47 -8.57 -7.57
N TRP A 183 6.72 -7.89 -6.45
CA TRP A 183 7.03 -6.45 -6.43
C TRP A 183 8.31 -6.16 -7.21
N PHE A 184 9.42 -6.78 -6.80
CA PHE A 184 10.72 -6.55 -7.42
C PHE A 184 10.73 -6.83 -8.93
N PHE A 185 10.17 -7.96 -9.37
CA PHE A 185 10.09 -8.30 -10.79
C PHE A 185 9.14 -7.37 -11.55
N GLY A 186 8.00 -7.02 -10.95
CA GLY A 186 7.03 -6.11 -11.57
C GLY A 186 7.60 -4.71 -11.78
N ASP A 187 8.31 -4.17 -10.80
CA ASP A 187 8.87 -2.82 -10.86
C ASP A 187 10.17 -2.76 -11.68
N SER A 188 10.98 -3.83 -11.67
CA SER A 188 12.08 -3.99 -12.63
C SER A 188 11.58 -4.04 -14.06
N PHE A 189 10.49 -4.79 -14.31
CA PHE A 189 9.86 -4.87 -15.62
C PHE A 189 9.34 -3.51 -16.09
N LYS A 190 8.61 -2.78 -15.24
CA LYS A 190 8.16 -1.40 -15.54
C LYS A 190 9.32 -0.46 -15.83
N THR A 191 10.40 -0.56 -15.05
CA THR A 191 11.61 0.26 -15.26
C THR A 191 12.14 0.04 -16.67
N ILE A 192 12.42 -1.21 -17.05
CA ILE A 192 12.89 -1.55 -18.40
C ILE A 192 11.91 -1.02 -19.46
N TYR A 193 10.61 -1.22 -19.24
CA TYR A 193 9.56 -0.75 -20.14
C TYR A 193 9.63 0.77 -20.37
N PHE A 194 9.75 1.58 -19.32
CA PHE A 194 9.83 3.04 -19.44
C PHE A 194 11.08 3.54 -20.15
N PHE A 195 12.21 2.84 -20.00
CA PHE A 195 13.42 3.14 -20.76
C PHE A 195 13.27 2.79 -22.24
N LEU A 196 12.74 1.60 -22.56
CA LEU A 196 12.52 1.15 -23.94
C LEU A 196 11.49 2.00 -24.69
N ARG A 197 10.48 2.51 -23.99
CA ARG A 197 9.40 3.32 -24.56
C ARG A 197 9.68 4.82 -24.58
N HIS A 198 10.85 5.24 -24.10
CA HIS A 198 11.20 6.65 -23.94
C HIS A 198 10.11 7.44 -23.19
N SER A 199 9.49 6.83 -22.17
CA SER A 199 8.47 7.46 -21.35
C SER A 199 9.00 8.74 -20.67
N PRO A 200 8.10 9.66 -20.24
CA PRO A 200 8.51 10.88 -19.55
C PRO A 200 9.48 10.62 -18.40
N ILE A 201 10.39 11.57 -18.15
CA ILE A 201 11.50 11.39 -17.20
C ILE A 201 11.01 11.06 -15.78
N GLN A 202 9.83 11.56 -15.41
CA GLN A 202 9.18 11.29 -14.13
C GLN A 202 9.04 9.80 -13.90
N PHE A 203 8.52 9.04 -14.88
CA PHE A 203 8.35 7.59 -14.78
C PHE A 203 9.68 6.85 -14.60
N LYS A 204 10.75 7.29 -15.26
CA LYS A 204 12.07 6.64 -15.16
C LYS A 204 12.67 6.84 -13.77
N ILE A 205 12.65 8.07 -13.27
CA ILE A 205 13.20 8.41 -11.94
C ILE A 205 12.45 7.65 -10.85
N THR A 206 11.12 7.66 -10.88
CA THR A 206 10.32 7.01 -9.84
C THR A 206 10.37 5.49 -9.93
N ALA A 207 10.47 4.91 -11.12
CA ALA A 207 10.64 3.47 -11.28
C ALA A 207 11.98 2.97 -10.70
N ILE A 208 13.07 3.72 -10.93
CA ILE A 208 14.35 3.46 -10.25
C ILE A 208 14.17 3.55 -8.73
N MET A 209 13.49 4.58 -8.24
CA MET A 209 13.25 4.72 -6.80
C MET A 209 12.48 3.53 -6.22
N THR A 210 11.44 3.03 -6.91
CA THR A 210 10.70 1.85 -6.47
C THR A 210 11.59 0.61 -6.41
N VAL A 211 12.39 0.35 -7.45
CA VAL A 211 13.33 -0.79 -7.45
C VAL A 211 14.35 -0.67 -6.31
N CYS A 212 14.78 0.54 -5.96
CA CYS A 212 15.63 0.76 -4.78
C CYS A 212 14.94 0.36 -3.49
N TRP A 213 13.67 0.75 -3.30
CA TRP A 213 12.89 0.35 -2.13
C TRP A 213 12.67 -1.16 -2.06
N ASP A 214 12.33 -1.79 -3.17
CA ASP A 214 12.16 -3.25 -3.23
C ASP A 214 13.46 -3.97 -2.91
N THR A 215 14.58 -3.50 -3.45
CA THR A 215 15.91 -4.03 -3.14
C THR A 215 16.23 -3.88 -1.65
N ALA A 216 15.87 -2.75 -1.04
CA ALA A 216 16.08 -2.52 0.38
C ALA A 216 15.24 -3.47 1.26
N VAL A 217 13.97 -3.69 0.91
CA VAL A 217 13.10 -4.67 1.58
C VAL A 217 13.61 -6.10 1.35
N PHE A 218 14.13 -6.40 0.17
CA PHE A 218 14.75 -7.69 -0.14
C PHE A 218 16.02 -7.93 0.69
N ALA A 219 16.87 -6.91 0.85
CA ALA A 219 18.02 -6.99 1.73
C ALA A 219 17.59 -7.24 3.19
N GLN A 220 16.55 -6.55 3.68
CA GLN A 220 16.00 -6.81 5.02
C GLN A 220 15.48 -8.26 5.16
N ARG A 221 14.89 -8.84 4.11
CA ARG A 221 14.46 -10.23 4.11
C ARG A 221 15.63 -11.19 4.33
N VAL A 222 16.75 -10.96 3.65
CA VAL A 222 17.96 -11.79 3.79
C VAL A 222 18.61 -11.59 5.17
N MET A 223 18.64 -10.36 5.67
CA MET A 223 19.31 -10.02 6.94
C MET A 223 18.54 -10.43 8.19
N TYR A 224 17.21 -10.22 8.21
CA TYR A 224 16.38 -10.42 9.40
C TYR A 224 15.64 -11.76 9.40
N GLY A 225 15.56 -12.45 8.26
CA GLY A 225 14.82 -13.69 8.15
C GLY A 225 13.32 -13.55 8.43
N THR A 226 12.68 -14.69 8.66
CA THR A 226 11.22 -14.81 8.85
C THR A 226 10.83 -15.21 10.26
N GLU A 227 11.76 -15.19 11.20
CA GLU A 227 11.48 -15.55 12.59
C GLU A 227 10.56 -14.51 13.23
N PRO A 228 9.61 -14.93 14.08
CA PRO A 228 8.78 -13.98 14.81
C PRO A 228 9.63 -13.03 15.67
N PRO A 229 9.21 -11.75 15.86
CA PRO A 229 9.98 -10.79 16.64
C PRO A 229 10.22 -11.27 18.07
N ARG A 230 11.45 -11.12 18.58
CA ARG A 230 11.92 -11.63 19.89
C ARG A 230 11.16 -11.10 21.12
N GLY A 231 10.26 -10.13 20.96
CA GLY A 231 9.45 -9.55 22.04
C GLY A 231 8.14 -10.28 22.37
N GLY A 232 7.69 -11.24 21.55
CA GLY A 232 6.42 -11.97 21.80
C GLY A 232 6.58 -13.32 22.51
N SER A 233 7.80 -13.84 22.60
CA SER A 233 8.07 -15.17 23.17
C SER A 233 8.22 -15.16 24.70
N GLY A 234 8.53 -14.00 25.30
CA GLY A 234 8.76 -13.87 26.73
C GLY A 234 7.49 -13.94 27.58
N GLU A 235 6.39 -13.33 27.12
CA GLU A 235 5.12 -13.33 27.87
C GLU A 235 4.39 -14.67 27.81
N ILE A 236 4.46 -15.38 26.67
CA ILE A 236 3.83 -16.70 26.53
C ILE A 236 4.59 -17.77 27.31
N GLY A 237 5.94 -17.69 27.33
CA GLY A 237 6.77 -18.57 28.16
C GLY A 237 6.55 -18.34 29.66
N HIS A 238 6.56 -17.07 30.09
CA HIS A 238 6.36 -16.73 31.50
C HIS A 238 4.96 -17.08 32.01
N MET A 239 3.92 -16.93 31.17
CA MET A 239 2.55 -17.31 31.56
C MET A 239 2.35 -18.83 31.55
N GLY A 240 3.06 -19.57 30.68
CA GLY A 240 3.12 -21.03 30.70
C GLY A 240 3.82 -21.55 31.96
N ASP A 241 4.96 -20.97 32.33
CA ASP A 241 5.73 -21.33 33.51
C ASP A 241 5.00 -20.98 34.82
N GLU A 242 4.27 -19.85 34.88
CA GLU A 242 3.41 -19.51 36.03
C GLU A 242 2.19 -20.44 36.16
N LEU A 243 1.60 -20.87 35.05
CA LEU A 243 0.49 -21.83 35.05
C LEU A 243 0.94 -23.23 35.47
N GLU A 244 2.12 -23.67 35.05
CA GLU A 244 2.70 -24.95 35.49
C GLU A 244 3.14 -24.89 36.96
N SER A 245 3.76 -23.79 37.38
CA SER A 245 4.15 -23.54 38.78
C SER A 245 2.93 -23.55 39.72
N ASN A 246 1.84 -22.86 39.36
CA ASN A 246 0.62 -22.86 40.16
C ASN A 246 -0.10 -24.22 40.15
N ARG A 247 0.02 -24.99 39.06
CA ARG A 247 -0.55 -26.33 38.98
C ARG A 247 0.19 -27.32 39.90
N LEU A 248 1.51 -27.23 39.95
CA LEU A 248 2.35 -28.04 40.84
C LEU A 248 2.20 -27.64 42.32
N ALA A 249 1.87 -26.38 42.62
CA ALA A 249 1.61 -25.91 43.98
C ALA A 249 0.22 -26.33 44.52
N LEU A 250 -0.68 -26.81 43.66
CA LEU A 250 -2.04 -27.24 44.01
C LEU A 250 -2.21 -28.75 44.05
N GLU A 251 -1.18 -29.55 43.74
CA GLU A 251 -1.20 -30.99 43.98
C GLU A 251 -0.85 -31.25 45.46
N PRO A 252 -1.79 -31.77 46.28
CA PRO A 252 -1.45 -32.18 47.64
C PRO A 252 -0.52 -33.40 47.57
N GLU A 253 0.62 -33.35 48.27
CA GLU A 253 1.50 -34.51 48.43
C GLU A 253 0.68 -35.66 49.05
N SER A 254 0.46 -36.70 48.23
CA SER A 254 -0.17 -37.96 48.63
C SER A 254 0.89 -39.02 48.88
#